data_AF-A0A939X011-F1
#
_entry.id   AF-A0A939X011-F1
#
_cell.length_a   1.000
_cell.length_b   1.000
_cell.length_c   1.000
_cell.angle_alpha   90.00
_cell.angle_beta   90.00
_cell.angle_gamma   90.00
#
_symmetry.space_group_name_H-M   'P 1'
#
loop_
_entity.id
_entity.type
_entity.pdbx_description
1 polymer ?
#
loop_
_entity_poly.entity_id
_entity_poly.type
_entity_poly.pdbx_seq_one_letter_code
_entity_poly.pdbx_strand_id
1 'polypeptide(L)'
;MKKFFLIFALCFLALIVSCGGSKKKDKDQSDSGEPQGDTDVVDTDTDTADPTGDTEPTGDTEPTDDADSQPDEDADTTPEQNDDDADTTPVDPCDPNPCKNLANSTGKCIETETSYICVCQNDTAFNGTKCEAIPECSSESGTPCKDSSSSDIIWSAKSAETLPHNEIDSYCGHLNEGGFTDWQVPSGLALVSLLQNCDNSLSEGCEERSDGKYSKLGDTESLWTSTWQNTYYISIDFSNATGKLESYSEDPSHNLRCVRKEKTAQNVPCLTPENGLPNTVSSISQKWDWEKMEWTPSTTSIFSNQGSSLECHHTCKSGFVGVGGKCRAIDATPTECSAESTTPCLDSSTKFIWSGKSSEMLLFKDAVEYCENLEEGGFTDWSVPSISELRTLIKGCAATESLGECNVSDICTVNSTAGMFPCYSSACEGCEYDESDKGKYSKFGDDFSLWSSTVDANSSSYNQWTVIFPTGEVYNAYSYDKSKYVRCVR
;
A
#
# COMPACT_ATOMS: atom_id res chain seq x y z
N MET A 1 22.06 42.78 -34.48
CA MET A 1 22.51 42.38 -35.83
C MET A 1 21.80 41.07 -36.14
N LYS A 2 20.89 41.01 -37.12
CA LYS A 2 21.23 40.79 -38.55
C LYS A 2 22.01 39.46 -38.67
N LYS A 3 21.59 38.43 -39.38
CA LYS A 3 20.57 38.30 -40.43
C LYS A 3 20.46 36.81 -40.82
N PHE A 4 19.23 36.37 -41.11
CA PHE A 4 18.81 35.68 -42.34
C PHE A 4 19.44 34.30 -42.70
N PHE A 5 18.93 33.46 -43.60
CA PHE A 5 17.96 33.58 -44.71
C PHE A 5 17.21 32.21 -44.81
N LEU A 6 15.86 32.12 -44.83
CA LEU A 6 14.94 32.28 -45.99
C LEU A 6 14.94 31.05 -46.94
N ILE A 7 13.93 30.66 -47.72
CA ILE A 7 12.55 31.06 -48.14
C ILE A 7 11.97 29.78 -48.78
N PHE A 8 10.65 29.59 -48.78
CA PHE A 8 9.77 29.50 -49.98
C PHE A 8 8.39 29.00 -49.49
N ALA A 9 7.45 29.92 -49.21
CA ALA A 9 6.58 30.66 -50.15
C ALA A 9 5.27 29.87 -50.36
N LEU A 10 4.14 30.39 -49.84
CA LEU A 10 3.15 31.20 -50.59
C LEU A 10 2.46 30.33 -51.67
N CYS A 11 1.14 30.18 -51.70
CA CYS A 11 0.14 31.24 -51.75
C CYS A 11 -1.26 30.61 -51.86
N PHE A 12 -2.27 31.27 -51.28
CA PHE A 12 -3.60 31.59 -51.85
C PHE A 12 -4.47 30.44 -52.42
N LEU A 13 -5.81 30.45 -52.37
CA LEU A 13 -6.91 31.16 -51.71
C LEU A 13 -8.16 30.53 -52.36
N ALA A 14 -9.28 30.53 -51.63
CA ALA A 14 -10.65 30.62 -52.16
C ALA A 14 -11.43 29.38 -52.68
N LEU A 15 -12.65 29.31 -52.13
CA LEU A 15 -13.96 28.99 -52.74
C LEU A 15 -14.33 27.50 -52.90
N ILE A 16 -15.23 26.97 -52.04
CA ILE A 16 -16.72 26.92 -52.13
C ILE A 16 -17.25 26.07 -53.31
N VAL A 17 -18.35 25.35 -53.05
CA VAL A 17 -19.32 24.65 -53.95
C VAL A 17 -19.18 23.12 -53.86
N SER A 18 -19.95 22.45 -53.01
CA SER A 18 -21.35 21.98 -53.19
C SER A 18 -21.50 20.75 -54.09
N CYS A 19 -22.06 19.69 -53.52
CA CYS A 19 -23.15 18.81 -54.01
C CYS A 19 -23.11 17.52 -53.17
N GLY A 20 -24.20 16.91 -52.72
CA GLY A 20 -25.61 17.12 -52.94
C GLY A 20 -26.33 15.99 -52.20
N GLY A 21 -27.45 16.29 -51.57
CA GLY A 21 -28.20 15.32 -50.76
C GLY A 21 -29.14 14.42 -51.56
N SER A 22 -29.80 13.52 -50.83
CA SER A 22 -31.17 13.05 -51.04
C SER A 22 -31.66 12.50 -49.69
N LYS A 23 -32.45 13.26 -48.93
CA LYS A 23 -33.94 13.22 -48.84
C LYS A 23 -34.46 11.78 -48.64
N LYS A 24 -34.81 11.38 -47.42
CA LYS A 24 -36.10 11.58 -46.68
C LYS A 24 -37.35 11.15 -47.45
N LYS A 25 -38.16 10.32 -46.77
CA LYS A 25 -39.64 10.35 -46.59
C LYS A 25 -40.11 8.90 -46.36
N ASP A 26 -41.11 8.56 -45.55
CA ASP A 26 -42.04 9.21 -44.63
C ASP A 26 -42.56 8.03 -43.75
N LYS A 27 -42.60 8.15 -42.42
CA LYS A 27 -43.81 8.38 -41.59
C LYS A 27 -44.90 7.30 -41.68
N ASP A 28 -45.18 6.66 -40.54
CA ASP A 28 -46.49 6.58 -39.83
C ASP A 28 -46.33 5.56 -38.68
N GLN A 29 -46.36 5.96 -37.40
CA GLN A 29 -47.47 6.40 -36.54
C GLN A 29 -48.24 5.22 -35.90
N SER A 30 -48.15 5.20 -34.56
CA SER A 30 -49.05 4.60 -33.54
C SER A 30 -49.43 3.13 -33.65
N ASP A 31 -49.25 2.35 -32.58
CA ASP A 31 -50.32 2.13 -31.59
C ASP A 31 -49.80 1.36 -30.36
N SER A 32 -50.50 1.61 -29.27
CA SER A 32 -50.53 1.02 -27.93
C SER A 32 -50.55 -0.50 -27.82
N GLY A 33 -50.26 -1.00 -26.60
CA GLY A 33 -50.75 -2.33 -26.18
C GLY A 33 -49.88 -3.04 -25.15
N GLU A 34 -50.22 -2.86 -23.87
CA GLU A 34 -50.01 -3.84 -22.79
C GLU A 34 -50.69 -5.17 -23.14
N PRO A 35 -50.32 -6.29 -22.47
CA PRO A 35 -51.31 -6.83 -21.52
C PRO A 35 -50.72 -7.48 -20.26
N GLN A 36 -51.47 -7.33 -19.16
CA GLN A 36 -51.52 -8.28 -18.03
C GLN A 36 -52.47 -9.46 -18.35
N GLY A 37 -52.28 -10.61 -17.69
CA GLY A 37 -53.31 -11.66 -17.63
C GLY A 37 -52.87 -13.02 -17.07
N ASP A 38 -53.28 -13.26 -15.82
CA ASP A 38 -53.24 -14.42 -14.89
C ASP A 38 -53.59 -15.86 -15.37
N THR A 39 -53.41 -16.78 -14.39
CA THR A 39 -54.04 -18.12 -14.10
C THR A 39 -53.18 -19.35 -14.44
N ASP A 40 -53.05 -20.44 -13.66
CA ASP A 40 -53.79 -20.94 -12.48
C ASP A 40 -52.98 -22.02 -11.71
N VAL A 41 -53.46 -22.29 -10.49
CA VAL A 41 -53.04 -23.21 -9.41
C VAL A 41 -53.15 -24.71 -9.74
N VAL A 42 -52.23 -25.56 -9.22
CA VAL A 42 -52.54 -26.91 -8.70
C VAL A 42 -51.60 -27.27 -7.52
N ASP A 43 -52.20 -27.47 -6.34
CA ASP A 43 -51.67 -28.12 -5.14
C ASP A 43 -51.63 -29.66 -5.29
N THR A 44 -50.68 -30.31 -4.61
CA THR A 44 -50.95 -31.55 -3.84
C THR A 44 -49.93 -31.71 -2.71
N ASP A 45 -50.43 -31.64 -1.48
CA ASP A 45 -49.80 -32.11 -0.23
C ASP A 45 -49.68 -33.64 -0.19
N THR A 46 -48.70 -34.18 0.56
CA THR A 46 -48.95 -35.06 1.73
C THR A 46 -47.66 -35.57 2.41
N ASP A 47 -47.47 -35.11 3.65
CA ASP A 47 -47.29 -35.87 4.91
C ASP A 47 -46.13 -36.86 5.19
N THR A 48 -45.33 -36.44 6.20
CA THR A 48 -44.89 -37.14 7.44
C THR A 48 -44.10 -38.46 7.39
N ALA A 49 -42.92 -38.48 8.03
CA ALA A 49 -42.68 -39.08 9.37
C ALA A 49 -41.18 -39.37 9.63
N ASP A 50 -40.69 -38.97 10.81
CA ASP A 50 -39.51 -39.50 11.52
C ASP A 50 -39.92 -40.80 12.26
N PRO A 51 -39.06 -41.84 12.42
CA PRO A 51 -38.31 -41.95 13.68
C PRO A 51 -36.92 -42.68 13.62
N THR A 52 -36.02 -42.26 14.50
CA THR A 52 -35.02 -42.99 15.34
C THR A 52 -34.65 -44.46 15.04
N GLY A 53 -33.35 -44.81 15.19
CA GLY A 53 -32.93 -46.18 15.53
C GLY A 53 -31.41 -46.44 15.52
N ASP A 54 -30.84 -46.61 16.71
CA ASP A 54 -29.50 -47.17 16.99
C ASP A 54 -29.30 -48.59 16.42
N THR A 55 -28.06 -49.02 16.16
CA THR A 55 -27.46 -50.27 16.68
C THR A 55 -26.01 -50.52 16.20
N GLU A 56 -25.10 -50.74 17.14
CA GLU A 56 -23.88 -51.56 16.98
C GLU A 56 -24.21 -53.02 16.61
N PRO A 57 -23.23 -53.80 16.13
CA PRO A 57 -22.73 -54.84 17.03
C PRO A 57 -21.22 -55.12 16.96
N THR A 58 -20.72 -55.43 18.16
CA THR A 58 -19.51 -56.19 18.55
C THR A 58 -19.44 -57.60 17.97
N GLY A 59 -18.23 -58.18 17.89
CA GLY A 59 -18.07 -59.64 17.77
C GLY A 59 -16.63 -60.12 17.57
N ASP A 60 -15.94 -60.37 18.68
CA ASP A 60 -14.66 -61.10 18.79
C ASP A 60 -14.74 -62.53 18.24
N THR A 61 -13.63 -63.07 17.74
CA THR A 61 -13.22 -64.48 17.94
C THR A 61 -11.76 -64.71 17.51
N GLU A 62 -10.88 -64.86 18.49
CA GLU A 62 -9.72 -65.78 18.50
C GLU A 62 -10.18 -67.09 19.20
N PRO A 63 -9.37 -68.17 19.39
CA PRO A 63 -8.01 -68.50 18.92
C PRO A 63 -7.87 -69.98 18.46
N THR A 64 -6.66 -70.41 18.04
CA THR A 64 -6.11 -71.73 18.41
C THR A 64 -4.58 -71.74 18.29
N ASP A 65 -3.94 -72.09 19.40
CA ASP A 65 -2.53 -72.48 19.57
C ASP A 65 -2.22 -73.83 18.89
N ASP A 66 -0.95 -74.05 18.52
CA ASP A 66 -0.16 -75.18 19.04
C ASP A 66 1.32 -75.10 18.64
N ALA A 67 2.18 -75.45 19.60
CA ALA A 67 3.63 -75.39 19.58
C ALA A 67 4.27 -76.75 19.26
N ASP A 68 5.48 -76.77 18.67
CA ASP A 68 6.59 -77.63 19.14
C ASP A 68 7.96 -77.29 18.48
N SER A 69 8.96 -77.03 19.34
CA SER A 69 10.33 -77.60 19.43
C SER A 69 11.04 -78.10 18.14
N GLN A 70 12.30 -77.85 17.78
CA GLN A 70 13.58 -77.61 18.49
C GLN A 70 14.68 -77.18 17.42
N PRO A 71 15.96 -76.92 17.79
CA PRO A 71 16.90 -76.05 17.05
C PRO A 71 17.87 -76.81 16.13
N ASP A 72 18.42 -76.10 15.14
CA ASP A 72 19.64 -76.52 14.45
C ASP A 72 20.67 -75.38 14.45
N GLU A 73 21.82 -75.71 15.03
CA GLU A 73 23.09 -75.00 14.94
C GLU A 73 23.63 -75.17 13.52
N ASP A 74 24.06 -74.08 12.86
CA ASP A 74 25.16 -74.17 11.92
C ASP A 74 25.91 -72.82 11.87
N ALA A 75 27.18 -72.92 12.25
CA ALA A 75 28.16 -71.86 12.19
C ALA A 75 28.58 -71.63 10.74
N ASP A 76 28.51 -70.39 10.27
CA ASP A 76 29.36 -69.94 9.17
C ASP A 76 30.04 -68.62 9.53
N THR A 77 31.33 -68.74 9.77
CA THR A 77 32.28 -67.68 10.04
C THR A 77 32.54 -66.89 8.76
N THR A 78 31.94 -65.70 8.65
CA THR A 78 32.45 -64.64 7.77
C THR A 78 33.21 -63.61 8.60
N PRO A 79 34.34 -63.08 8.12
CA PRO A 79 35.21 -62.25 8.94
C PRO A 79 34.53 -60.92 9.23
N GLU A 80 34.50 -60.52 10.49
CA GLU A 80 34.28 -59.14 10.90
C GLU A 80 35.17 -58.23 10.03
N GLN A 81 34.55 -57.54 9.08
CA GLN A 81 35.11 -56.29 8.62
C GLN A 81 35.00 -55.37 9.82
N ASN A 82 36.16 -54.94 10.32
CA ASN A 82 36.25 -53.73 11.12
C ASN A 82 35.72 -52.59 10.25
N ASP A 83 34.42 -52.36 10.30
CA ASP A 83 33.89 -51.04 10.06
C ASP A 83 34.30 -50.25 11.31
N ASP A 84 35.50 -49.67 11.22
CA ASP A 84 35.81 -48.45 11.94
C ASP A 84 34.72 -47.45 11.55
N ASP A 85 33.60 -47.47 12.27
CA ASP A 85 32.68 -46.35 12.40
C ASP A 85 33.53 -45.21 12.96
N ALA A 86 34.21 -44.52 12.05
CA ALA A 86 34.69 -43.19 12.29
C ALA A 86 33.44 -42.41 12.66
N ASP A 87 33.29 -42.20 13.95
CA ASP A 87 32.37 -41.27 14.59
C ASP A 87 32.62 -39.89 13.97
N THR A 88 32.11 -39.67 12.78
CA THR A 88 32.02 -38.35 12.17
C THR A 88 30.78 -37.70 12.76
N THR A 89 30.82 -37.43 14.07
CA THR A 89 29.95 -36.41 14.63
C THR A 89 30.14 -35.17 13.75
N PRO A 90 29.07 -34.61 13.16
CA PRO A 90 29.16 -33.35 12.44
C PRO A 90 29.89 -32.35 13.33
N VAL A 91 30.99 -31.79 12.83
CA VAL A 91 31.74 -30.78 13.57
C VAL A 91 30.84 -29.56 13.64
N ASP A 92 30.37 -29.22 14.84
CA ASP A 92 29.56 -28.02 15.08
C ASP A 92 30.33 -26.79 14.57
N PRO A 93 29.87 -26.13 13.49
CA PRO A 93 30.57 -25.00 12.90
C PRO A 93 30.55 -23.75 13.81
N CYS A 94 29.74 -23.78 14.88
CA CYS A 94 29.69 -22.80 15.94
C CYS A 94 30.56 -23.18 17.17
N ASP A 95 31.35 -24.26 17.14
CA ASP A 95 32.32 -24.60 18.18
C ASP A 95 33.74 -24.82 17.62
N PRO A 96 34.71 -23.90 17.88
CA PRO A 96 34.57 -22.70 18.69
C PRO A 96 33.82 -21.57 17.96
N ASN A 97 32.96 -20.84 18.68
CA ASN A 97 32.07 -19.82 18.11
C ASN A 97 32.84 -18.73 17.32
N PRO A 98 32.74 -18.72 15.98
CA PRO A 98 33.47 -17.78 15.12
C PRO A 98 32.94 -16.34 15.21
N CYS A 99 31.72 -16.15 15.70
CA CYS A 99 31.04 -14.87 15.77
C CYS A 99 31.42 -14.04 17.00
N LYS A 100 32.00 -14.65 18.03
CA LYS A 100 32.21 -14.03 19.36
C LYS A 100 33.05 -12.75 19.33
N ASN A 101 34.03 -12.65 18.43
CA ASN A 101 34.92 -11.48 18.31
C ASN A 101 34.81 -10.80 16.94
N LEU A 102 33.77 -11.13 16.18
CA LEU A 102 33.56 -10.58 14.84
C LEU A 102 32.99 -9.17 14.96
N ALA A 103 33.61 -8.20 14.27
CA ALA A 103 33.14 -6.81 14.27
C ALA A 103 31.69 -6.73 13.76
N ASN A 104 30.88 -5.91 14.42
CA ASN A 104 29.44 -5.76 14.18
C ASN A 104 28.61 -7.05 14.38
N SER A 105 29.17 -8.11 14.98
CA SER A 105 28.37 -9.28 15.38
C SER A 105 27.83 -9.13 16.80
N THR A 106 26.67 -9.71 17.05
CA THR A 106 26.12 -9.92 18.40
C THR A 106 26.85 -11.01 19.19
N GLY A 107 27.73 -11.78 18.54
CA GLY A 107 28.38 -12.96 19.11
C GLY A 107 27.51 -14.22 19.07
N LYS A 108 26.26 -14.14 18.58
CA LYS A 108 25.39 -15.30 18.36
C LYS A 108 25.72 -15.96 17.02
N CYS A 109 25.90 -17.28 17.06
CA CYS A 109 26.16 -18.15 15.91
C CYS A 109 24.94 -19.03 15.67
N ILE A 110 24.56 -19.19 14.41
CA ILE A 110 23.47 -20.06 13.95
C ILE A 110 24.11 -21.13 13.06
N GLU A 111 23.95 -22.40 13.43
CA GLU A 111 24.39 -23.53 12.61
C GLU A 111 23.50 -23.65 11.36
N THR A 112 24.12 -23.93 10.22
CA THR A 112 23.43 -24.30 8.98
C THR A 112 23.90 -25.69 8.54
N GLU A 113 23.21 -26.31 7.59
CA GLU A 113 23.55 -27.67 7.12
C GLU A 113 25.00 -27.84 6.64
N THR A 114 25.64 -26.75 6.20
CA THR A 114 27.00 -26.78 5.62
C THR A 114 27.94 -25.72 6.18
N SER A 115 27.49 -24.85 7.09
CA SER A 115 28.26 -23.70 7.57
C SER A 115 27.66 -23.08 8.84
N TYR A 116 28.00 -21.84 9.14
CA TYR A 116 27.41 -21.02 10.20
C TYR A 116 27.02 -19.64 9.67
N ILE A 117 26.13 -18.99 10.40
CA ILE A 117 25.72 -17.60 10.19
C ILE A 117 25.92 -16.83 11.49
N CYS A 118 26.65 -15.71 11.42
CA CYS A 118 26.77 -14.81 12.55
C CYS A 118 25.62 -13.80 12.56
N VAL A 119 24.94 -13.65 13.70
CA VAL A 119 23.91 -12.61 13.86
C VAL A 119 24.60 -11.26 14.00
N CYS A 120 24.27 -10.33 13.10
CA CYS A 120 24.88 -9.01 13.01
C CYS A 120 24.06 -7.95 13.78
N GLN A 121 24.70 -6.82 14.09
CA GLN A 121 24.13 -5.67 14.81
C GLN A 121 23.94 -4.49 13.85
N ASN A 122 22.97 -3.62 14.15
CA ASN A 122 22.63 -2.44 13.34
C ASN A 122 22.29 -2.82 11.88
N ASP A 123 22.37 -1.88 10.94
CA ASP A 123 22.14 -2.06 9.50
C ASP A 123 23.28 -2.86 8.80
N THR A 124 23.73 -3.98 9.40
CA THR A 124 24.78 -4.85 8.83
C THR A 124 24.31 -6.29 8.68
N ALA A 125 24.71 -6.94 7.58
CA ALA A 125 24.41 -8.33 7.26
C ALA A 125 25.68 -9.19 7.16
N PHE A 126 25.56 -10.47 7.52
CA PHE A 126 26.64 -11.44 7.43
C PHE A 126 26.80 -11.92 6.00
N ASN A 127 27.96 -11.66 5.39
CA ASN A 127 28.26 -12.06 4.01
C ASN A 127 28.91 -13.45 3.89
N GLY A 128 28.90 -14.24 4.97
CA GLY A 128 29.62 -15.52 5.08
C GLY A 128 30.98 -15.44 5.78
N THR A 129 31.56 -14.24 5.93
CA THR A 129 32.84 -14.05 6.64
C THR A 129 32.84 -12.91 7.64
N LYS A 130 32.08 -11.83 7.39
CA LYS A 130 32.01 -10.63 8.24
C LYS A 130 30.62 -9.99 8.17
N CYS A 131 30.30 -9.20 9.18
CA CYS A 131 29.13 -8.32 9.20
C CYS A 131 29.47 -6.99 8.51
N GLU A 132 28.84 -6.71 7.38
CA GLU A 132 29.04 -5.50 6.58
C GLU A 132 27.74 -4.75 6.35
N ALA A 133 27.83 -3.45 6.02
CA ALA A 133 26.66 -2.62 5.75
C ALA A 133 25.79 -3.24 4.64
N ILE A 134 24.48 -3.24 4.86
CA ILE A 134 23.51 -3.74 3.88
C ILE A 134 23.53 -2.81 2.65
N PRO A 135 23.76 -3.33 1.43
CA PRO A 135 23.80 -2.51 0.22
C PRO A 135 22.39 -2.04 -0.19
N GLU A 136 22.34 -0.95 -0.96
CA GLU A 136 21.08 -0.49 -1.58
C GLU A 136 20.58 -1.51 -2.63
N CYS A 137 19.27 -1.75 -2.64
CA CYS A 137 18.64 -2.68 -3.56
C CYS A 137 18.77 -2.23 -5.02
N SER A 138 19.28 -3.13 -5.85
CA SER A 138 19.37 -3.00 -7.31
C SER A 138 19.41 -4.38 -7.97
N SER A 139 19.25 -4.42 -9.29
CA SER A 139 19.28 -5.68 -10.04
C SER A 139 20.64 -6.39 -10.02
N GLU A 140 21.70 -5.67 -9.62
CA GLU A 140 23.06 -6.21 -9.49
C GLU A 140 23.47 -6.45 -8.03
N SER A 141 22.66 -6.01 -7.06
CA SER A 141 22.96 -6.22 -5.65
C SER A 141 22.65 -7.65 -5.22
N GLY A 142 23.55 -8.23 -4.43
CA GLY A 142 23.24 -9.43 -3.65
C GLY A 142 22.23 -9.12 -2.55
N THR A 143 21.62 -10.17 -2.00
CA THR A 143 20.69 -10.08 -0.86
C THR A 143 21.37 -10.59 0.42
N PRO A 144 21.04 -10.03 1.60
CA PRO A 144 20.03 -8.99 1.82
C PRO A 144 20.42 -7.61 1.27
N CYS A 145 19.43 -6.83 0.85
CA CYS A 145 19.60 -5.43 0.41
C CYS A 145 18.54 -4.53 1.03
N LYS A 146 18.79 -3.21 1.10
CA LYS A 146 17.90 -2.21 1.68
C LYS A 146 17.30 -1.32 0.58
N ASP A 147 15.99 -1.13 0.58
CA ASP A 147 15.27 -0.19 -0.29
C ASP A 147 14.96 1.10 0.49
N SER A 148 15.86 2.07 0.35
CA SER A 148 15.75 3.37 1.02
C SER A 148 14.65 4.26 0.42
N SER A 149 14.14 3.93 -0.77
CA SER A 149 13.06 4.67 -1.44
C SER A 149 11.66 4.27 -0.94
N SER A 150 11.54 3.10 -0.31
CA SER A 150 10.28 2.50 0.12
C SER A 150 10.28 2.21 1.62
N SER A 151 10.67 3.19 2.43
CA SER A 151 10.56 3.13 3.88
C SER A 151 11.59 2.22 4.59
N ASP A 152 12.77 2.05 3.99
CA ASP A 152 13.92 1.27 4.51
C ASP A 152 13.65 -0.25 4.64
N ILE A 153 12.88 -0.83 3.71
CA ILE A 153 12.60 -2.27 3.70
C ILE A 153 13.86 -3.05 3.34
N ILE A 154 14.17 -4.13 4.09
CA ILE A 154 15.25 -5.06 3.75
C ILE A 154 14.67 -6.32 3.13
N TRP A 155 15.14 -6.65 1.93
CA TRP A 155 14.67 -7.77 1.11
C TRP A 155 15.62 -8.95 1.16
N SER A 156 15.06 -10.16 1.25
CA SER A 156 15.80 -11.42 1.14
C SER A 156 16.08 -11.78 -0.31
N ALA A 157 16.89 -12.82 -0.50
CA ALA A 157 16.92 -13.56 -1.75
C ALA A 157 15.51 -14.06 -2.10
N LYS A 158 15.24 -14.13 -3.41
CA LYS A 158 14.06 -14.84 -3.91
C LYS A 158 14.23 -16.33 -3.62
N SER A 159 13.15 -16.99 -3.24
CA SER A 159 13.11 -18.44 -3.05
C SER A 159 13.62 -19.17 -4.30
N ALA A 160 14.42 -20.22 -4.11
CA ALA A 160 14.95 -21.01 -5.21
C ALA A 160 13.85 -21.79 -5.96
N GLU A 161 12.83 -22.22 -5.22
CA GLU A 161 11.67 -22.95 -5.72
C GLU A 161 10.39 -22.16 -5.48
N THR A 162 9.37 -22.46 -6.28
CA THR A 162 8.02 -21.94 -6.08
C THR A 162 7.35 -22.67 -4.91
N LEU A 163 6.63 -21.94 -4.08
CA LEU A 163 5.97 -22.45 -2.88
C LEU A 163 4.46 -22.34 -3.03
N PRO A 164 3.67 -23.29 -2.50
CA PRO A 164 2.24 -23.09 -2.31
C PRO A 164 2.00 -22.03 -1.22
N HIS A 165 0.87 -21.32 -1.30
CA HIS A 165 0.59 -20.20 -0.39
C HIS A 165 0.59 -20.62 1.10
N ASN A 166 0.17 -21.83 1.45
CA ASN A 166 0.13 -22.30 2.85
C ASN A 166 1.52 -22.47 3.48
N GLU A 167 2.61 -22.47 2.70
CA GLU A 167 3.98 -22.64 3.20
C GLU A 167 4.73 -21.32 3.38
N ILE A 168 4.23 -20.20 2.85
CA ILE A 168 4.97 -18.93 2.76
C ILE A 168 5.34 -18.34 4.13
N ASP A 169 4.43 -18.44 5.11
CA ASP A 169 4.68 -17.96 6.48
C ASP A 169 5.76 -18.80 7.16
N SER A 170 5.72 -20.11 6.97
CA SER A 170 6.72 -21.03 7.50
C SER A 170 8.09 -20.78 6.85
N TYR A 171 8.11 -20.61 5.53
CA TYR A 171 9.34 -20.33 4.79
C TYR A 171 10.02 -19.06 5.30
N CYS A 172 9.32 -17.93 5.34
CA CYS A 172 9.91 -16.69 5.85
C CYS A 172 10.24 -16.79 7.34
N GLY A 173 9.40 -17.42 8.15
CA GLY A 173 9.63 -17.56 9.59
C GLY A 173 10.88 -18.37 9.97
N HIS A 174 11.34 -19.26 9.08
CA HIS A 174 12.53 -20.09 9.30
C HIS A 174 13.74 -19.67 8.44
N LEU A 175 13.60 -18.63 7.61
CA LEU A 175 14.68 -18.14 6.78
C LEU A 175 15.81 -17.59 7.68
N ASN A 176 17.03 -18.09 7.47
CA ASN A 176 18.24 -17.60 8.12
C ASN A 176 19.17 -17.02 7.05
N GLU A 177 19.01 -15.74 6.74
CA GLU A 177 19.77 -15.06 5.69
C GLU A 177 20.43 -13.79 6.23
N GLY A 178 21.70 -13.57 5.87
CA GLY A 178 22.45 -12.36 6.24
C GLY A 178 22.63 -12.13 7.74
N GLY A 179 22.52 -13.16 8.58
CA GLY A 179 22.57 -12.98 10.04
C GLY A 179 21.22 -12.72 10.69
N PHE A 180 20.13 -12.86 9.94
CA PHE A 180 18.80 -12.47 10.37
C PHE A 180 17.83 -13.64 10.42
N THR A 181 16.92 -13.60 11.40
CA THR A 181 15.98 -14.69 11.71
C THR A 181 14.53 -14.19 11.89
N ASP A 182 14.27 -12.95 11.50
CA ASP A 182 13.02 -12.19 11.73
C ASP A 182 12.34 -11.82 10.39
N TRP A 183 12.54 -12.67 9.39
CA TRP A 183 11.98 -12.56 8.05
C TRP A 183 10.48 -12.84 8.02
N GLN A 184 9.78 -12.14 7.13
CA GLN A 184 8.33 -12.18 7.00
C GLN A 184 7.88 -12.11 5.55
N VAL A 185 6.66 -12.55 5.30
CA VAL A 185 6.00 -12.42 4.00
C VAL A 185 5.68 -10.93 3.74
N PRO A 186 6.01 -10.38 2.56
CA PRO A 186 5.75 -8.98 2.21
C PRO A 186 4.26 -8.74 1.94
N SER A 187 3.78 -7.54 2.25
CA SER A 187 2.46 -7.10 1.77
C SER A 187 2.49 -6.82 0.25
N GLY A 188 1.32 -6.77 -0.37
CA GLY A 188 1.19 -6.35 -1.76
C GLY A 188 1.80 -4.99 -2.03
N LEU A 189 1.58 -4.02 -1.13
CA LEU A 189 2.20 -2.69 -1.23
C LEU A 189 3.73 -2.73 -1.15
N ALA A 190 4.30 -3.61 -0.32
CA ALA A 190 5.74 -3.79 -0.26
C ALA A 190 6.30 -4.33 -1.59
N LEU A 191 5.65 -5.30 -2.23
CA LEU A 191 6.09 -5.75 -3.56
C LEU A 191 5.88 -4.70 -4.65
N VAL A 192 4.80 -3.92 -4.59
CA VAL A 192 4.56 -2.80 -5.51
C VAL A 192 5.69 -1.76 -5.40
N SER A 193 6.28 -1.58 -4.22
CA SER A 193 7.40 -0.65 -4.05
C SER A 193 8.68 -1.09 -4.77
N LEU A 194 8.80 -2.38 -5.12
CA LEU A 194 9.87 -2.90 -5.98
C LEU A 194 9.61 -2.68 -7.47
N LEU A 195 8.42 -2.22 -7.86
CA LEU A 195 8.15 -1.91 -9.26
C LEU A 195 8.94 -0.68 -9.70
N GLN A 196 9.47 -0.78 -10.91
CA GLN A 196 10.15 0.30 -11.60
C GLN A 196 9.68 0.34 -13.05
N ASN A 197 9.91 1.48 -13.70
CA ASN A 197 9.59 1.67 -15.13
C ASN A 197 8.11 1.45 -15.48
N CYS A 198 7.21 1.62 -14.50
CA CYS A 198 5.77 1.53 -14.65
C CYS A 198 5.13 2.87 -14.29
N ASP A 199 4.81 3.69 -15.30
CA ASP A 199 4.22 5.00 -15.08
C ASP A 199 2.68 4.94 -14.96
N ASN A 200 2.05 3.79 -15.25
CA ASN A 200 0.61 3.57 -15.19
C ASN A 200 0.25 2.23 -14.53
N SER A 201 -0.66 2.31 -13.56
CA SER A 201 -1.53 1.30 -12.98
C SER A 201 -1.15 -0.19 -13.07
N LEU A 202 -1.01 -0.82 -11.90
CA LEU A 202 -1.02 -2.28 -11.67
C LEU A 202 -2.21 -3.03 -12.31
N SER A 203 -3.23 -2.31 -12.80
CA SER A 203 -4.46 -2.86 -13.35
C SER A 203 -4.39 -3.31 -14.81
N GLU A 204 -3.58 -2.64 -15.64
CA GLU A 204 -3.51 -2.91 -17.08
C GLU A 204 -2.15 -3.50 -17.50
N GLY A 205 -1.22 -3.63 -16.55
CA GLY A 205 0.18 -3.91 -16.81
C GLY A 205 0.89 -2.65 -17.33
N CYS A 206 2.21 -2.61 -17.20
CA CYS A 206 2.96 -1.52 -17.83
C CYS A 206 2.91 -1.67 -19.35
N GLU A 207 2.92 -0.55 -20.09
CA GLU A 207 3.16 -0.59 -21.54
C GLU A 207 4.42 -1.41 -21.83
N GLU A 208 4.36 -2.35 -22.80
CA GLU A 208 5.49 -3.21 -23.18
C GLU A 208 6.74 -2.36 -23.48
N ARG A 209 7.65 -2.26 -22.51
CA ARG A 209 8.95 -1.62 -22.71
C ARG A 209 9.93 -2.63 -23.26
N SER A 210 10.81 -2.18 -24.15
CA SER A 210 11.81 -3.01 -24.82
C SER A 210 12.83 -3.66 -23.89
N ASP A 211 12.93 -3.22 -22.63
CA ASP A 211 13.86 -3.77 -21.64
C ASP A 211 13.25 -4.85 -20.74
N GLY A 212 11.92 -4.97 -20.65
CA GLY A 212 11.21 -6.03 -19.92
C GLY A 212 11.52 -6.12 -18.42
N LYS A 213 12.05 -5.04 -17.82
CA LYS A 213 12.54 -5.03 -16.43
C LYS A 213 11.66 -4.16 -15.53
N TYR A 214 10.71 -4.81 -14.87
CA TYR A 214 9.77 -4.15 -13.96
C TYR A 214 10.13 -4.25 -12.48
N SER A 215 11.08 -5.11 -12.09
CA SER A 215 11.57 -5.21 -10.70
C SER A 215 12.90 -4.47 -10.51
N LYS A 216 13.00 -3.65 -9.46
CA LYS A 216 14.26 -3.08 -8.95
C LYS A 216 15.31 -4.15 -8.65
N LEU A 217 14.87 -5.35 -8.27
CA LEU A 217 15.70 -6.51 -7.93
C LEU A 217 15.86 -7.51 -9.08
N GLY A 218 15.31 -7.20 -10.25
CA GLY A 218 15.42 -8.05 -11.44
C GLY A 218 14.53 -9.30 -11.41
N ASP A 219 13.52 -9.34 -10.55
CA ASP A 219 12.47 -10.38 -10.59
C ASP A 219 11.69 -10.31 -11.91
N THR A 220 11.29 -11.48 -12.40
CA THR A 220 10.58 -11.62 -13.68
C THR A 220 9.38 -12.55 -13.58
N GLU A 221 9.04 -13.02 -12.38
CA GLU A 221 7.98 -13.97 -12.13
C GLU A 221 6.95 -13.43 -11.14
N SER A 222 5.91 -14.24 -10.88
CA SER A 222 4.96 -13.97 -9.82
C SER A 222 5.59 -14.23 -8.45
N LEU A 223 5.46 -13.25 -7.56
CA LEU A 223 5.86 -13.34 -6.16
C LEU A 223 4.65 -13.29 -5.23
N TRP A 224 4.66 -14.13 -4.20
CA TRP A 224 3.62 -14.17 -3.17
C TRP A 224 3.61 -12.93 -2.27
N THR A 225 2.42 -12.57 -1.82
CA THR A 225 2.19 -11.54 -0.80
C THR A 225 1.44 -12.11 0.39
N SER A 226 1.47 -11.41 1.52
CA SER A 226 0.61 -11.67 2.68
C SER A 226 -0.79 -11.05 2.52
N THR A 227 -1.05 -10.38 1.40
CA THR A 227 -2.31 -9.67 1.13
C THR A 227 -3.30 -10.63 0.48
N TRP A 228 -4.57 -10.50 0.84
CA TRP A 228 -5.67 -11.32 0.32
C TRP A 228 -6.90 -10.45 0.11
N GLN A 229 -7.78 -10.86 -0.81
CA GLN A 229 -9.03 -10.18 -1.10
C GLN A 229 -10.16 -11.21 -1.11
N ASN A 230 -11.16 -11.05 -0.23
CA ASN A 230 -12.25 -12.01 -0.05
C ASN A 230 -11.73 -13.43 0.23
N THR A 231 -11.76 -14.32 -0.76
CA THR A 231 -11.28 -15.71 -0.66
C THR A 231 -10.06 -15.99 -1.56
N TYR A 232 -9.46 -14.94 -2.14
CA TYR A 232 -8.34 -15.04 -3.07
C TYR A 232 -7.05 -14.53 -2.43
N TYR A 233 -5.95 -15.24 -2.69
CA TYR A 233 -4.61 -14.76 -2.39
C TYR A 233 -4.13 -13.82 -3.49
N ILE A 234 -3.14 -12.99 -3.18
CA ILE A 234 -2.60 -12.03 -4.14
C ILE A 234 -1.14 -12.37 -4.45
N SER A 235 -0.83 -12.46 -5.75
CA SER A 235 0.53 -12.52 -6.28
C SER A 235 0.83 -11.31 -7.16
N ILE A 236 2.09 -10.89 -7.23
CA ILE A 236 2.55 -9.79 -8.10
C ILE A 236 3.46 -10.39 -9.18
N ASP A 237 3.05 -10.31 -10.44
CA ASP A 237 3.80 -10.77 -11.61
C ASP A 237 4.71 -9.67 -12.14
N PHE A 238 6.02 -9.83 -11.93
CA PHE A 238 7.03 -8.89 -12.39
C PHE A 238 7.39 -9.06 -13.88
N SER A 239 6.83 -10.03 -14.60
CA SER A 239 7.02 -10.13 -16.07
C SER A 239 6.27 -9.05 -16.85
N ASN A 240 5.17 -8.56 -16.28
CA ASN A 240 4.29 -7.56 -16.89
C ASN A 240 3.80 -6.51 -15.88
N ALA A 241 4.33 -6.53 -14.65
CA ALA A 241 3.94 -5.70 -13.52
C ALA A 241 2.44 -5.74 -13.19
N THR A 242 1.85 -6.93 -13.29
CA THR A 242 0.43 -7.11 -12.99
C THR A 242 0.23 -7.78 -11.65
N GLY A 243 -0.91 -7.48 -11.05
CA GLY A 243 -1.41 -8.24 -9.94
C GLY A 243 -2.31 -9.40 -10.38
N LYS A 244 -2.20 -10.57 -9.73
CA LYS A 244 -3.12 -11.71 -9.94
C LYS A 244 -3.88 -12.08 -8.68
N LEU A 245 -5.17 -12.37 -8.86
CA LEU A 245 -6.03 -13.00 -7.86
C LEU A 245 -5.91 -14.51 -8.00
N GLU A 246 -5.32 -15.13 -7.00
CA GLU A 246 -4.99 -16.55 -6.98
C GLU A 246 -6.07 -17.32 -6.19
N SER A 247 -6.73 -18.27 -6.85
CA SER A 247 -7.78 -19.08 -6.23
C SER A 247 -7.19 -20.20 -5.37
N TYR A 248 -7.78 -20.45 -4.20
CA TYR A 248 -7.43 -21.60 -3.35
C TYR A 248 -7.62 -22.94 -4.07
N SER A 249 -8.60 -23.04 -4.98
CA SER A 249 -8.92 -24.29 -5.68
C SER A 249 -7.88 -24.70 -6.72
N GLU A 250 -7.06 -23.77 -7.18
CA GLU A 250 -6.08 -23.99 -8.25
C GLU A 250 -4.70 -24.38 -7.71
N ASP A 251 -4.50 -24.25 -6.39
CA ASP A 251 -3.24 -24.55 -5.68
C ASP A 251 -1.99 -24.02 -6.40
N PRO A 252 -1.97 -22.72 -6.78
CA PRO A 252 -0.83 -22.16 -7.51
C PRO A 252 0.42 -22.12 -6.63
N SER A 253 1.57 -22.21 -7.28
CA SER A 253 2.87 -22.06 -6.64
C SER A 253 3.64 -20.91 -7.26
N HIS A 254 4.13 -20.00 -6.42
CA HIS A 254 4.89 -18.82 -6.82
C HIS A 254 6.15 -18.68 -5.98
N ASN A 255 7.11 -17.90 -6.49
CA ASN A 255 8.29 -17.57 -5.72
C ASN A 255 7.93 -16.60 -4.58
N LEU A 256 8.84 -16.46 -3.63
CA LEU A 256 8.66 -15.56 -2.50
C LEU A 256 9.97 -14.84 -2.22
N ARG A 257 9.89 -13.53 -1.98
CA ARG A 257 10.91 -12.80 -1.24
C ARG A 257 10.36 -12.52 0.14
N CYS A 258 11.18 -12.62 1.15
CA CYS A 258 10.85 -12.21 2.50
C CYS A 258 11.37 -10.80 2.75
N VAL A 259 10.72 -10.10 3.65
CA VAL A 259 11.13 -8.79 4.14
C VAL A 259 11.44 -8.88 5.63
N ARG A 260 12.43 -8.13 6.09
CA ARG A 260 12.69 -8.04 7.53
C ARG A 260 11.87 -6.96 8.19
N LYS A 261 11.47 -7.30 9.41
CA LYS A 261 10.96 -6.40 10.42
C LYS A 261 12.05 -5.53 11.04
N GLU A 262 12.90 -4.89 10.23
CA GLU A 262 14.09 -4.16 10.69
C GLU A 262 13.80 -2.83 11.35
N LYS A 263 12.89 -2.84 12.32
CA LYS A 263 12.64 -1.72 13.20
C LYS A 263 12.35 -2.25 14.60
N THR A 264 13.41 -2.83 15.20
CA THR A 264 13.46 -3.05 16.65
C THR A 264 13.17 -1.76 17.37
N ALA A 265 12.49 -1.85 18.51
CA ALA A 265 12.09 -0.67 19.25
C ALA A 265 13.33 0.21 19.54
N GLN A 266 13.39 1.42 18.97
CA GLN A 266 14.54 2.30 19.08
C GLN A 266 14.28 3.39 20.12
N ASN A 267 15.28 3.69 20.95
CA ASN A 267 15.23 4.88 21.81
C ASN A 267 15.88 6.05 21.08
N VAL A 268 15.10 7.09 20.85
CA VAL A 268 15.50 8.23 20.04
C VAL A 268 15.22 9.54 20.79
N PRO A 269 16.11 10.53 20.67
CA PRO A 269 15.92 11.82 21.31
C PRO A 269 14.73 12.56 20.69
N CYS A 270 14.01 13.29 21.54
CA CYS A 270 12.91 14.13 21.07
C CYS A 270 13.44 15.30 20.26
N LEU A 271 12.96 15.45 19.03
CA LEU A 271 13.24 16.60 18.20
C LEU A 271 12.41 17.77 18.73
N THR A 272 13.06 18.62 19.52
CA THR A 272 12.44 19.82 20.08
C THR A 272 12.60 20.95 19.06
N PRO A 273 11.52 21.65 18.67
CA PRO A 273 11.62 22.73 17.70
C PRO A 273 12.41 23.92 18.27
N GLU A 274 12.89 24.79 17.37
CA GLU A 274 13.48 26.06 17.78
C GLU A 274 12.50 26.84 18.67
N ASN A 275 13.00 27.40 19.77
CA ASN A 275 12.21 28.04 20.84
C ASN A 275 11.25 27.13 21.62
N GLY A 276 11.34 25.80 21.44
CA GLY A 276 10.70 24.81 22.28
C GLY A 276 11.52 24.44 23.52
N LEU A 277 10.84 23.91 24.54
CA LEU A 277 11.39 23.28 25.73
C LEU A 277 10.77 21.88 25.88
N PRO A 278 11.56 20.82 26.14
CA PRO A 278 11.02 19.48 26.35
C PRO A 278 9.96 19.47 27.46
N ASN A 279 8.84 18.78 27.23
CA ASN A 279 7.79 18.60 28.20
C ASN A 279 7.74 17.11 28.63
N THR A 280 8.24 16.85 29.84
CA THR A 280 8.29 15.55 30.55
C THR A 280 9.42 14.60 30.14
N VAL A 281 9.58 14.23 28.87
CA VAL A 281 10.67 13.34 28.41
C VAL A 281 11.51 13.99 27.31
N SER A 282 12.81 13.71 27.30
CA SER A 282 13.75 14.17 26.26
C SER A 282 14.07 13.10 25.21
N SER A 283 13.51 11.90 25.36
CA SER A 283 13.67 10.76 24.45
C SER A 283 12.50 9.79 24.60
N ILE A 284 12.17 9.06 23.52
CA ILE A 284 11.07 8.08 23.47
C ILE A 284 11.52 6.76 22.83
N SER A 285 10.77 5.70 23.11
CA SER A 285 10.93 4.39 22.47
C SER A 285 9.93 4.25 21.33
N GLN A 286 10.41 4.12 20.08
CA GLN A 286 9.57 3.94 18.89
C GLN A 286 9.58 2.50 18.41
N LYS A 287 8.48 2.03 17.82
CA LYS A 287 8.34 0.79 17.05
C LYS A 287 7.85 1.13 15.66
N TRP A 288 8.19 0.35 14.64
CA TRP A 288 7.64 0.62 13.31
C TRP A 288 6.29 -0.02 13.09
N ASP A 289 5.39 0.76 12.52
CA ASP A 289 4.07 0.38 12.07
C ASP A 289 4.17 -0.06 10.59
N TRP A 290 3.98 -1.36 10.34
CA TRP A 290 4.10 -1.97 9.02
C TRP A 290 2.87 -1.79 8.14
N GLU A 291 1.70 -1.51 8.75
CA GLU A 291 0.49 -1.16 8.00
C GLU A 291 0.62 0.24 7.41
N LYS A 292 1.31 1.14 8.15
CA LYS A 292 1.50 2.54 7.76
C LYS A 292 2.87 2.86 7.17
N MET A 293 3.81 1.92 7.26
CA MET A 293 5.22 2.10 6.90
C MET A 293 5.86 3.34 7.59
N GLU A 294 5.69 3.50 8.92
CA GLU A 294 6.25 4.63 9.70
C GLU A 294 6.66 4.29 11.17
N TRP A 295 7.53 5.09 11.81
CA TRP A 295 7.96 4.89 13.21
C TRP A 295 6.98 5.53 14.20
N THR A 296 6.46 4.75 15.14
CA THR A 296 5.46 5.16 16.13
C THR A 296 5.94 4.94 17.59
N PRO A 297 5.77 5.92 18.50
CA PRO A 297 5.29 7.28 18.27
C PRO A 297 6.36 8.14 17.60
N SER A 298 6.00 9.20 16.88
CA SER A 298 6.96 10.04 16.14
C SER A 298 8.02 10.70 17.04
N THR A 299 9.25 10.89 16.52
CA THR A 299 10.32 11.66 17.20
C THR A 299 10.05 13.16 17.21
N THR A 300 9.12 13.60 16.36
CA THR A 300 8.67 14.98 16.31
C THR A 300 7.94 15.29 17.60
N SER A 301 8.48 16.23 18.38
CA SER A 301 7.79 16.62 19.60
C SER A 301 6.50 17.39 19.27
N ILE A 302 5.42 17.04 19.96
CA ILE A 302 4.10 17.67 19.83
C ILE A 302 4.00 18.79 20.87
N PHE A 303 3.49 19.96 20.46
CA PHE A 303 3.19 21.01 21.43
C PHE A 303 2.07 20.53 22.34
N SER A 304 2.33 20.45 23.64
CA SER A 304 1.32 20.12 24.63
C SER A 304 1.66 20.78 25.97
N ASN A 305 0.64 21.26 26.66
CA ASN A 305 0.76 21.74 28.04
C ASN A 305 0.62 20.59 29.06
N GLN A 306 0.18 19.40 28.61
CA GLN A 306 0.13 18.18 29.41
C GLN A 306 1.34 17.30 29.07
N GLY A 307 2.01 16.77 30.09
CA GLY A 307 3.16 15.90 29.90
C GLY A 307 2.80 14.54 29.28
N SER A 308 3.78 13.89 28.65
CA SER A 308 3.68 12.49 28.22
C SER A 308 4.94 11.72 28.60
N SER A 309 4.78 10.46 28.99
CA SER A 309 5.89 9.53 29.22
C SER A 309 6.12 8.58 28.04
N LEU A 310 5.26 8.63 27.02
CA LEU A 310 5.29 7.75 25.86
C LEU A 310 5.57 8.51 24.55
N GLU A 311 5.26 9.80 24.51
CA GLU A 311 5.41 10.66 23.34
C GLU A 311 6.28 11.87 23.66
N CYS A 312 6.96 12.38 22.64
CA CYS A 312 7.72 13.62 22.76
C CYS A 312 6.75 14.79 22.83
N HIS A 313 6.61 15.43 24.00
CA HIS A 313 5.90 16.69 24.11
C HIS A 313 6.88 17.85 24.29
N HIS A 314 6.48 19.06 23.87
CA HIS A 314 7.22 20.28 24.17
C HIS A 314 6.27 21.43 24.55
N THR A 315 6.80 22.38 25.31
CA THR A 315 6.19 23.71 25.52
C THR A 315 7.02 24.77 24.82
N CYS A 316 6.49 25.98 24.67
CA CYS A 316 7.23 27.09 24.05
C CYS A 316 7.88 28.00 25.09
N LYS A 317 9.07 28.52 24.75
CA LYS A 317 9.70 29.61 25.51
C LYS A 317 8.77 30.82 25.54
N SER A 318 8.89 31.63 26.60
CA SER A 318 8.13 32.87 26.75
C SER A 318 8.23 33.75 25.50
N GLY A 319 7.08 34.22 24.99
CA GLY A 319 6.98 35.04 23.77
C GLY A 319 6.72 34.26 22.48
N PHE A 320 6.61 32.94 22.55
CA PHE A 320 6.31 32.06 21.42
C PHE A 320 5.08 31.20 21.73
N VAL A 321 4.30 30.88 20.69
CA VAL A 321 3.15 29.97 20.76
C VAL A 321 3.35 28.78 19.86
N GLY A 322 2.86 27.61 20.30
CA GLY A 322 2.94 26.38 19.52
C GLY A 322 1.97 26.43 18.35
N VAL A 323 2.49 26.49 17.12
CA VAL A 323 1.72 26.45 15.87
C VAL A 323 2.32 25.38 14.99
N GLY A 324 1.54 24.34 14.65
CA GLY A 324 2.02 23.24 13.82
C GLY A 324 3.24 22.49 14.39
N GLY A 325 3.31 22.30 15.72
CA GLY A 325 4.43 21.60 16.36
C GLY A 325 5.76 22.39 16.39
N LYS A 326 5.72 23.69 16.08
CA LYS A 326 6.87 24.61 16.18
C LYS A 326 6.50 25.80 17.07
N CYS A 327 7.48 26.35 17.77
CA CYS A 327 7.28 27.57 18.54
C CYS A 327 7.51 28.79 17.64
N ARG A 328 6.42 29.42 17.23
CA ARG A 328 6.47 30.63 16.39
C ARG A 328 6.32 31.87 17.26
N ALA A 329 7.04 32.92 16.89
CA ALA A 329 6.80 34.24 17.45
C ALA A 329 5.33 34.59 17.21
N ILE A 330 4.72 35.25 18.19
CA ILE A 330 3.30 35.62 18.12
C ILE A 330 3.16 36.78 17.12
N ASP A 331 3.20 36.45 15.84
CA ASP A 331 2.91 37.36 14.73
C ASP A 331 1.78 36.72 13.91
N ALA A 332 0.55 36.95 14.38
CA ALA A 332 -0.74 36.53 13.82
C ALA A 332 -0.89 35.01 13.49
N THR A 333 -1.34 34.23 14.47
CA THR A 333 -1.73 32.82 14.26
C THR A 333 -3.05 32.73 13.49
N PRO A 334 -3.12 31.96 12.39
CA PRO A 334 -4.38 31.50 11.82
C PRO A 334 -5.20 30.78 12.90
N THR A 335 -6.49 31.07 12.99
CA THR A 335 -7.41 30.33 13.88
C THR A 335 -7.53 28.87 13.45
N GLU A 336 -7.97 27.99 14.35
CA GLU A 336 -8.27 26.59 14.00
C GLU A 336 -9.37 26.54 12.92
N CYS A 337 -9.25 25.60 11.99
CA CYS A 337 -10.27 25.41 10.97
C CYS A 337 -11.59 24.92 11.57
N SER A 338 -12.69 25.50 11.09
CA SER A 338 -14.05 25.19 11.49
C SER A 338 -14.98 25.30 10.28
N ALA A 339 -16.23 24.86 10.44
CA ALA A 339 -17.25 24.97 9.40
C ALA A 339 -17.56 26.42 8.97
N GLU A 340 -17.12 27.41 9.75
CA GLU A 340 -17.35 28.83 9.46
C GLU A 340 -16.07 29.54 8.99
N SER A 341 -14.97 28.81 8.77
CA SER A 341 -13.68 29.39 8.40
C SER A 341 -13.67 29.92 6.97
N THR A 342 -13.73 31.25 6.84
CA THR A 342 -13.65 31.99 5.56
C THR A 342 -12.30 32.67 5.32
N THR A 343 -11.35 32.52 6.24
CA THR A 343 -9.98 33.06 6.18
C THR A 343 -8.98 31.94 6.44
N PRO A 344 -7.68 32.14 6.22
CA PRO A 344 -6.67 31.12 6.45
C PRO A 344 -6.77 30.55 7.86
N CYS A 345 -6.76 29.23 7.96
CA CYS A 345 -6.89 28.51 9.21
C CYS A 345 -5.97 27.29 9.23
N LEU A 346 -5.60 26.85 10.43
CA LEU A 346 -4.79 25.64 10.63
C LEU A 346 -5.71 24.44 10.88
N ASP A 347 -5.55 23.36 10.12
CA ASP A 347 -6.11 22.05 10.49
C ASP A 347 -5.13 21.37 11.45
N SER A 348 -5.50 21.26 12.73
CA SER A 348 -4.65 20.65 13.75
C SER A 348 -4.38 19.16 13.55
N SER A 349 -5.21 18.44 12.77
CA SER A 349 -5.02 17.01 12.50
C SER A 349 -3.95 16.75 11.44
N THR A 350 -3.94 17.53 10.35
CA THR A 350 -3.03 17.35 9.21
C THR A 350 -1.84 18.31 9.21
N LYS A 351 -1.94 19.40 9.99
CA LYS A 351 -1.02 20.54 10.00
C LYS A 351 -1.01 21.37 8.71
N PHE A 352 -1.92 21.10 7.78
CA PHE A 352 -2.15 21.96 6.63
C PHE A 352 -2.76 23.29 7.05
N ILE A 353 -2.33 24.37 6.40
CA ILE A 353 -3.04 25.64 6.46
C ILE A 353 -3.88 25.75 5.20
N TRP A 354 -5.17 25.98 5.38
CA TRP A 354 -6.14 26.08 4.30
C TRP A 354 -6.58 27.52 4.11
N SER A 355 -6.71 27.95 2.85
CA SER A 355 -7.23 29.28 2.50
C SER A 355 -8.75 29.37 2.70
N GLY A 356 -9.33 30.55 2.45
CA GLY A 356 -10.76 30.63 2.13
C GLY A 356 -11.08 29.90 0.81
N LYS A 357 -12.35 29.53 0.59
CA LYS A 357 -12.77 29.04 -0.73
C LYS A 357 -12.75 30.17 -1.76
N SER A 358 -12.58 29.85 -3.03
CA SER A 358 -12.76 30.82 -4.11
C SER A 358 -14.19 31.41 -4.13
N SER A 359 -14.32 32.67 -4.54
CA SER A 359 -15.61 33.35 -4.66
C SER A 359 -16.47 32.77 -5.78
N GLU A 360 -15.83 32.26 -6.83
CA GLU A 360 -16.46 31.74 -8.03
C GLU A 360 -15.96 30.32 -8.34
N MET A 361 -16.73 29.60 -9.16
CA MET A 361 -16.28 28.33 -9.73
C MET A 361 -15.30 28.63 -10.87
N LEU A 362 -14.17 27.94 -10.86
CA LEU A 362 -13.06 28.15 -11.79
C LEU A 362 -12.86 26.90 -12.64
N LEU A 363 -12.45 27.08 -13.90
CA LEU A 363 -11.84 25.97 -14.64
C LEU A 363 -10.56 25.55 -13.90
N PHE A 364 -10.11 24.31 -14.07
CA PHE A 364 -8.96 23.82 -13.31
C PHE A 364 -7.71 24.69 -13.53
N LYS A 365 -7.44 25.09 -14.78
CA LYS A 365 -6.33 26.00 -15.10
C LYS A 365 -6.41 27.33 -14.34
N ASP A 366 -7.60 27.90 -14.26
CA ASP A 366 -7.83 29.17 -13.55
C ASP A 366 -7.74 28.97 -12.03
N ALA A 367 -8.06 27.78 -11.51
CA ALA A 367 -7.87 27.42 -10.10
C ALA A 367 -6.40 27.33 -9.71
N VAL A 368 -5.55 26.79 -10.60
CA VAL A 368 -4.09 26.79 -10.43
C VAL A 368 -3.57 28.22 -10.38
N GLU A 369 -3.92 29.04 -11.37
CA GLU A 369 -3.51 30.45 -11.43
C GLU A 369 -4.03 31.25 -10.22
N TYR A 370 -5.25 30.95 -9.75
CA TYR A 370 -5.82 31.56 -8.55
C TYR A 370 -4.99 31.26 -7.30
N CYS A 371 -4.66 29.99 -7.05
CA CYS A 371 -3.87 29.63 -5.87
C CYS A 371 -2.43 30.17 -5.93
N GLU A 372 -1.77 30.10 -7.09
CA GLU A 372 -0.39 30.61 -7.25
C GLU A 372 -0.26 32.12 -7.03
N ASN A 373 -1.32 32.89 -7.31
CA ASN A 373 -1.36 34.34 -7.13
C ASN A 373 -2.08 34.79 -5.85
N LEU A 374 -2.52 33.86 -4.99
CA LEU A 374 -3.28 34.18 -3.79
C LEU A 374 -2.36 34.84 -2.76
N GLU A 375 -2.75 36.01 -2.26
CA GLU A 375 -2.16 36.64 -1.09
C GLU A 375 -3.21 36.74 0.03
N GLU A 376 -3.20 35.79 0.96
CA GLU A 376 -4.22 35.68 2.01
C GLU A 376 -3.59 35.36 3.36
N GLY A 377 -4.05 36.03 4.42
CA GLY A 377 -3.54 35.81 5.78
C GLY A 377 -2.05 36.11 5.96
N GLY A 378 -1.45 36.91 5.08
CA GLY A 378 0.00 37.19 5.07
C GLY A 378 0.86 36.13 4.38
N PHE A 379 0.23 35.19 3.66
CA PHE A 379 0.88 34.09 2.95
C PHE A 379 0.73 34.25 1.44
N THR A 380 1.75 33.85 0.68
CA THR A 380 1.83 34.00 -0.78
C THR A 380 2.29 32.71 -1.49
N ASP A 381 2.40 31.60 -0.75
CA ASP A 381 2.92 30.31 -1.17
C ASP A 381 1.82 29.24 -1.13
N TRP A 382 0.67 29.59 -1.71
CA TRP A 382 -0.52 28.75 -1.79
C TRP A 382 -0.48 27.85 -3.03
N SER A 383 -1.07 26.66 -2.92
CA SER A 383 -1.15 25.70 -4.02
C SER A 383 -2.52 25.00 -4.06
N VAL A 384 -2.88 24.42 -5.21
CA VAL A 384 -4.07 23.58 -5.32
C VAL A 384 -3.78 22.24 -4.62
N PRO A 385 -4.62 21.78 -3.68
CA PRO A 385 -4.35 20.58 -2.90
C PRO A 385 -4.29 19.34 -3.77
N SER A 386 -3.45 18.37 -3.42
CA SER A 386 -3.51 17.02 -3.97
C SER A 386 -4.83 16.33 -3.59
N ILE A 387 -5.18 15.21 -4.24
CA ILE A 387 -6.40 14.47 -3.87
C ILE A 387 -6.27 13.88 -2.46
N SER A 388 -5.08 13.44 -2.06
CA SER A 388 -4.84 12.94 -0.71
C SER A 388 -5.02 14.05 0.33
N GLU A 389 -4.50 15.25 0.06
CA GLU A 389 -4.67 16.43 0.92
C GLU A 389 -6.14 16.85 1.01
N LEU A 390 -6.83 16.92 -0.13
CA LEU A 390 -8.23 17.34 -0.20
C LEU A 390 -9.16 16.35 0.53
N ARG A 391 -8.91 15.04 0.42
CA ARG A 391 -9.67 14.00 1.14
C ARG A 391 -9.57 14.13 2.65
N THR A 392 -8.55 14.79 3.19
CA THR A 392 -8.47 15.07 4.63
C THR A 392 -9.55 16.00 5.14
N LEU A 393 -10.25 16.71 4.24
CA LEU A 393 -11.39 17.56 4.56
C LEU A 393 -12.71 16.79 4.64
N ILE A 394 -12.75 15.53 4.19
CA ILE A 394 -13.92 14.68 4.30
C ILE A 394 -14.08 14.27 5.77
N LYS A 395 -15.33 14.29 6.26
CA LYS A 395 -15.70 13.76 7.58
C LYS A 395 -17.01 12.97 7.51
N GLY A 396 -17.23 12.02 8.39
CA GLY A 396 -18.52 11.33 8.52
C GLY A 396 -18.89 10.42 7.33
N CYS A 397 -17.97 10.20 6.38
CA CYS A 397 -18.13 9.22 5.31
C CYS A 397 -16.92 8.28 5.29
N ALA A 398 -16.99 7.21 6.09
CA ALA A 398 -15.86 6.31 6.35
C ALA A 398 -15.26 5.69 5.06
N ALA A 399 -16.07 5.50 4.01
CA ALA A 399 -15.62 4.95 2.75
C ALA A 399 -14.65 5.90 2.00
N THR A 400 -14.85 7.21 2.09
CA THR A 400 -14.08 8.21 1.30
C THR A 400 -13.18 9.12 2.12
N GLU A 401 -13.33 9.14 3.45
CA GLU A 401 -12.34 9.70 4.38
C GLU A 401 -10.93 9.21 4.05
N SER A 402 -9.91 9.97 4.46
CA SER A 402 -8.51 9.53 4.33
C SER A 402 -8.35 8.14 4.94
N LEU A 403 -7.77 7.20 4.18
CA LEU A 403 -7.62 5.78 4.54
C LEU A 403 -8.92 4.94 4.53
N GLY A 404 -10.02 5.49 4.03
CA GLY A 404 -11.24 4.73 3.74
C GLY A 404 -11.09 3.74 2.58
N GLU A 405 -12.13 2.95 2.33
CA GLU A 405 -12.17 1.92 1.26
C GLU A 405 -11.95 2.47 -0.16
N CYS A 406 -12.17 3.77 -0.38
CA CYS A 406 -11.78 4.44 -1.62
C CYS A 406 -10.26 4.62 -1.68
N ASN A 407 -9.60 3.97 -2.64
CA ASN A 407 -8.13 3.93 -2.74
C ASN A 407 -7.52 5.09 -3.54
N VAL A 408 -8.34 5.97 -4.13
CA VAL A 408 -7.86 7.12 -4.93
C VAL A 408 -6.94 8.00 -4.11
N SER A 409 -5.67 8.09 -4.51
CA SER A 409 -4.61 8.84 -3.83
C SER A 409 -3.63 9.41 -4.86
N ASP A 410 -2.62 10.15 -4.41
CA ASP A 410 -1.58 10.68 -5.32
C ASP A 410 -0.70 9.58 -5.95
N ILE A 411 -0.75 8.36 -5.38
CA ILE A 411 -0.04 7.19 -5.90
C ILE A 411 -0.99 6.33 -6.75
N CYS A 412 -2.26 6.23 -6.35
CA CYS A 412 -3.29 5.48 -7.07
C CYS A 412 -4.29 6.44 -7.71
N THR A 413 -3.95 6.98 -8.89
CA THR A 413 -4.70 8.05 -9.54
C THR A 413 -5.61 7.59 -10.66
N VAL A 414 -5.68 6.28 -10.92
CA VAL A 414 -6.32 5.74 -12.11
C VAL A 414 -7.83 5.59 -11.90
N ASN A 415 -8.67 6.22 -12.72
CA ASN A 415 -10.11 5.94 -12.67
C ASN A 415 -10.43 4.60 -13.35
N SER A 416 -10.14 3.52 -12.64
CA SER A 416 -10.48 2.16 -13.06
C SER A 416 -11.04 1.38 -11.88
N THR A 417 -12.21 0.79 -12.09
CA THR A 417 -12.76 -0.28 -11.25
C THR A 417 -12.17 -1.65 -11.62
N ALA A 418 -11.46 -1.74 -12.74
CA ALA A 418 -10.78 -2.93 -13.20
C ALA A 418 -9.32 -2.94 -12.70
N GLY A 419 -8.81 -4.13 -12.36
CA GLY A 419 -7.44 -4.34 -11.87
C GLY A 419 -7.35 -4.88 -10.45
N MET A 420 -6.15 -5.32 -10.05
CA MET A 420 -5.91 -5.93 -8.74
C MET A 420 -5.96 -4.93 -7.58
N PHE A 421 -5.62 -3.66 -7.82
CA PHE A 421 -5.81 -2.56 -6.89
C PHE A 421 -6.58 -1.44 -7.58
N PRO A 422 -7.92 -1.57 -7.72
CA PRO A 422 -8.70 -0.51 -8.32
C PRO A 422 -8.62 0.70 -7.40
N CYS A 423 -8.03 1.79 -7.90
CA CYS A 423 -7.98 3.04 -7.14
C CYS A 423 -9.40 3.52 -6.87
N TYR A 424 -10.26 3.39 -7.88
CA TYR A 424 -11.67 3.74 -7.82
C TYR A 424 -12.52 2.49 -7.63
N SER A 425 -13.39 2.49 -6.62
CA SER A 425 -14.38 1.44 -6.39
C SER A 425 -15.74 2.10 -6.07
N SER A 426 -16.77 1.29 -5.86
CA SER A 426 -18.06 1.79 -5.38
C SER A 426 -17.95 2.53 -4.04
N ALA A 427 -16.88 2.31 -3.25
CA ALA A 427 -16.62 3.08 -2.05
C ALA A 427 -16.34 4.57 -2.34
N CYS A 428 -15.83 4.89 -3.54
CA CYS A 428 -15.56 6.27 -3.95
C CYS A 428 -16.83 7.06 -4.31
N GLU A 429 -17.97 6.38 -4.50
CA GLU A 429 -19.28 7.02 -4.77
C GLU A 429 -19.79 7.86 -3.58
N GLY A 430 -19.14 7.73 -2.42
CA GLY A 430 -19.45 8.50 -1.23
C GLY A 430 -20.58 7.89 -0.41
N CYS A 431 -21.26 8.76 0.33
CA CYS A 431 -22.30 8.44 1.30
C CYS A 431 -23.64 9.07 0.91
N GLU A 432 -24.69 8.68 1.64
CA GLU A 432 -26.04 9.15 1.37
C GLU A 432 -26.14 10.68 1.45
N TYR A 433 -26.70 11.28 0.41
CA TYR A 433 -26.94 12.72 0.37
C TYR A 433 -27.99 13.13 1.41
N ASP A 434 -27.64 14.10 2.25
CA ASP A 434 -28.52 14.62 3.30
C ASP A 434 -29.01 16.03 2.92
N GLU A 435 -30.26 16.13 2.46
CA GLU A 435 -30.85 17.42 2.08
C GLU A 435 -30.92 18.43 3.23
N SER A 436 -30.92 17.95 4.48
CA SER A 436 -31.03 18.79 5.67
C SER A 436 -29.67 19.34 6.13
N ASP A 437 -28.58 18.68 5.77
CA ASP A 437 -27.21 19.09 6.08
C ASP A 437 -26.25 18.79 4.90
N LYS A 438 -26.24 19.68 3.91
CA LYS A 438 -25.41 19.52 2.70
C LYS A 438 -23.90 19.63 2.94
N GLY A 439 -23.50 20.17 4.10
CA GLY A 439 -22.11 20.33 4.50
C GLY A 439 -21.61 19.22 5.43
N LYS A 440 -22.47 18.23 5.73
CA LYS A 440 -22.23 17.14 6.68
C LYS A 440 -20.89 16.45 6.49
N TYR A 441 -20.49 16.22 5.22
CA TYR A 441 -19.25 15.51 4.91
C TYR A 441 -18.02 16.39 4.76
N SER A 442 -18.09 17.69 5.03
CA SER A 442 -16.95 18.62 4.98
C SER A 442 -16.57 19.11 6.38
N LYS A 443 -15.28 19.09 6.72
CA LYS A 443 -14.73 19.80 7.90
C LYS A 443 -15.06 21.29 7.88
N PHE A 444 -15.17 21.88 6.69
CA PHE A 444 -15.52 23.28 6.46
C PHE A 444 -17.00 23.52 6.22
N GLY A 445 -17.85 22.49 6.29
CA GLY A 445 -19.27 22.63 5.96
C GLY A 445 -19.50 22.96 4.48
N ASP A 446 -18.52 22.69 3.62
CA ASP A 446 -18.63 22.91 2.17
C ASP A 446 -19.77 22.05 1.60
N ASP A 447 -20.65 22.65 0.80
CA ASP A 447 -21.79 22.01 0.12
C ASP A 447 -21.60 21.96 -1.40
N PHE A 448 -20.36 21.98 -1.85
CA PHE A 448 -19.95 22.05 -3.26
C PHE A 448 -18.79 21.09 -3.55
N SER A 449 -18.33 21.06 -4.80
CA SER A 449 -17.13 20.30 -5.18
C SER A 449 -15.88 21.18 -5.18
N LEU A 450 -14.75 20.61 -4.77
CA LEU A 450 -13.43 21.23 -4.82
C LEU A 450 -12.49 20.52 -5.81
N TRP A 451 -11.68 21.32 -6.51
CA TRP A 451 -10.57 20.81 -7.35
C TRP A 451 -9.42 20.26 -6.51
N SER A 452 -8.80 19.18 -7.00
CA SER A 452 -7.46 18.77 -6.59
C SER A 452 -6.45 18.91 -7.74
N SER A 453 -5.15 18.89 -7.45
CA SER A 453 -4.04 18.91 -8.40
C SER A 453 -3.65 17.53 -8.94
N THR A 454 -4.30 16.46 -8.46
CA THR A 454 -4.09 15.09 -8.93
C THR A 454 -4.88 14.76 -10.21
N VAL A 455 -4.14 14.36 -11.25
CA VAL A 455 -4.66 14.00 -12.59
C VAL A 455 -5.04 12.52 -12.61
N ASP A 456 -6.13 12.19 -13.29
CA ASP A 456 -6.48 10.80 -13.62
C ASP A 456 -5.55 10.25 -14.71
N ALA A 457 -4.71 9.29 -14.35
CA ALA A 457 -3.68 8.74 -15.24
C ALA A 457 -4.24 8.01 -16.47
N ASN A 458 -5.48 7.50 -16.41
CA ASN A 458 -6.12 6.85 -17.57
C ASN A 458 -6.80 7.85 -18.52
N SER A 459 -6.83 9.14 -18.18
CA SER A 459 -7.55 10.11 -18.97
C SER A 459 -6.70 10.66 -20.12
N SER A 460 -7.04 10.25 -21.34
CA SER A 460 -6.60 10.91 -22.58
C SER A 460 -7.08 12.38 -22.72
N SER A 461 -7.93 12.83 -21.79
CA SER A 461 -8.62 14.13 -21.80
C SER A 461 -8.21 15.05 -20.65
N TYR A 462 -7.17 14.69 -19.87
CA TYR A 462 -6.71 15.41 -18.67
C TYR A 462 -7.82 15.61 -17.62
N ASN A 463 -8.50 14.53 -17.22
CA ASN A 463 -9.44 14.58 -16.10
C ASN A 463 -8.71 14.83 -14.78
N GLN A 464 -9.34 15.59 -13.91
CA GLN A 464 -8.78 15.98 -12.63
C GLN A 464 -9.63 15.41 -11.50
N TRP A 465 -9.01 14.84 -10.48
CA TRP A 465 -9.74 14.35 -9.30
C TRP A 465 -10.35 15.52 -8.51
N THR A 466 -11.51 15.26 -7.94
CA THR A 466 -12.30 16.22 -7.16
C THR A 466 -12.95 15.50 -5.99
N VAL A 467 -13.34 16.28 -4.98
CA VAL A 467 -14.22 15.81 -3.91
C VAL A 467 -15.54 16.57 -4.01
N ILE A 468 -16.66 15.85 -3.94
CA ILE A 468 -18.02 16.40 -3.92
C ILE A 468 -18.54 16.29 -2.49
N PHE A 469 -18.43 17.38 -1.71
CA PHE A 469 -18.74 17.33 -0.28
C PHE A 469 -20.21 17.05 0.10
N PRO A 470 -21.23 17.35 -0.72
CA PRO A 470 -22.61 16.93 -0.40
C PRO A 470 -22.80 15.42 -0.19
N THR A 471 -21.98 14.60 -0.82
CA THR A 471 -21.99 13.14 -0.68
C THR A 471 -20.68 12.58 -0.12
N GLY A 472 -19.62 13.39 -0.03
CA GLY A 472 -18.28 12.91 0.25
C GLY A 472 -17.68 12.09 -0.91
N GLU A 473 -18.25 12.16 -2.11
CA GLU A 473 -17.83 11.40 -3.28
C GLU A 473 -16.45 11.87 -3.79
N VAL A 474 -15.61 10.92 -4.20
CA VAL A 474 -14.31 11.15 -4.84
C VAL A 474 -14.45 10.84 -6.32
N TYR A 475 -14.39 11.86 -7.17
CA TYR A 475 -14.80 11.76 -8.58
C TYR A 475 -13.84 12.52 -9.50
N ASN A 476 -13.63 12.05 -10.73
CA ASN A 476 -12.80 12.73 -11.72
C ASN A 476 -13.65 13.57 -12.71
N ALA A 477 -13.34 14.86 -12.84
CA ALA A 477 -14.06 15.75 -13.74
C ALA A 477 -13.19 16.23 -14.90
N TYR A 478 -13.83 16.48 -16.06
CA TYR A 478 -13.17 17.10 -17.22
C TYR A 478 -12.69 18.51 -16.87
N SER A 479 -11.38 18.73 -16.94
CA SER A 479 -10.73 19.97 -16.49
C SER A 479 -10.99 21.18 -17.42
N TYR A 480 -11.38 20.95 -18.67
CA TYR A 480 -11.53 21.98 -19.71
C TYR A 480 -12.89 22.67 -19.77
N ASP A 481 -13.97 22.01 -19.34
CA ASP A 481 -15.34 22.53 -19.50
C ASP A 481 -16.16 22.53 -18.20
N LYS A 482 -15.67 21.89 -17.13
CA LYS A 482 -16.29 21.95 -15.81
C LYS A 482 -15.61 23.00 -14.97
N SER A 483 -16.41 23.72 -14.19
CA SER A 483 -15.91 24.67 -13.20
C SER A 483 -16.29 24.18 -11.81
N LYS A 484 -15.33 24.18 -10.88
CA LYS A 484 -15.52 23.84 -9.45
C LYS A 484 -14.91 24.94 -8.59
N TYR A 485 -15.23 24.97 -7.30
CA TYR A 485 -14.52 25.85 -6.38
C TYR A 485 -13.11 25.31 -6.10
N VAL A 486 -12.25 26.14 -5.52
CA VAL A 486 -10.95 25.71 -5.00
C VAL A 486 -10.74 26.30 -3.61
N ARG A 487 -10.08 25.52 -2.73
CA ARG A 487 -9.47 25.99 -1.49
C ARG A 487 -8.00 25.62 -1.57
N CYS A 488 -7.12 26.58 -1.39
CA CYS A 488 -5.69 26.39 -1.53
C CYS A 488 -5.08 25.88 -0.22
N VAL A 489 -3.96 25.18 -0.31
CA VAL A 489 -3.26 24.55 0.81
C VAL A 489 -1.77 24.92 0.80
N ARG A 490 -1.14 24.86 1.98
CA ARG A 490 0.29 25.11 2.21
C ARG A 490 0.83 24.45 3.49
#